data_AF-A0A239PFJ5-F1
#
_entry.id   AF-A0A239PFJ5-F1
#
_cell.length_a   1.000
_cell.length_b   1.000
_cell.length_c   1.000
_cell.angle_alpha   90.00
_cell.angle_beta   90.00
_cell.angle_gamma   90.00
#
_symmetry.space_group_name_H-M   'P 1'
#
loop_
_entity.id
_entity.type
_entity.pdbx_description
1 polymer ?
#
loop_
_entity_poly.entity_id
_entity_poly.type
_entity_poly.pdbx_seq_one_letter_code
_entity_poly.pdbx_strand_id
1 'polypeptide(L)' 'MTGAVLRELHFIEELEDVMKLFDGIWRFDPGSAPVTVEMMRALSHAGNYVAGAYESDRLVGASVAFLGAPPGQVLHS' A
#
# COMPACT_ATOMS: atom_id res chain seq x y z
N MET A 1 22.98 2.80 -9.75
CA MET A 1 21.87 2.43 -8.86
C MET A 1 20.62 2.41 -9.69
N THR A 2 20.03 1.24 -9.90
CA THR A 2 18.67 1.13 -10.46
C THR A 2 17.69 1.52 -9.36
N GLY A 3 16.82 2.49 -9.61
CA GLY A 3 15.82 2.92 -8.63
C GLY A 3 14.69 1.88 -8.47
N ALA A 4 13.93 2.00 -7.38
CA ALA A 4 12.75 1.17 -7.16
C ALA A 4 11.67 1.44 -8.23
N VAL A 5 10.94 0.40 -8.63
CA VAL A 5 9.81 0.47 -9.55
C VAL A 5 8.51 0.56 -8.75
N LEU A 6 7.68 1.56 -9.06
CA LEU A 6 6.38 1.74 -8.41
C LEU A 6 5.27 1.05 -9.23
N ARG A 7 4.34 0.39 -8.53
CA ARG A 7 3.13 -0.18 -9.15
C ARG A 7 1.94 -0.10 -8.21
N GLU A 8 0.75 0.05 -8.78
CA GLU A 8 -0.51 -0.12 -8.05
C GLU A 8 -0.73 -1.61 -7.74
N LEU A 9 -1.32 -1.88 -6.58
CA LEU A 9 -1.55 -3.24 -6.07
C LEU A 9 -3.04 -3.52 -6.03
N HIS A 10 -3.42 -4.69 -6.52
CA HIS A 10 -4.82 -5.10 -6.59
C HIS A 10 -5.05 -6.52 -6.08
N PHE A 11 -4.05 -7.39 -6.13
CA PHE A 11 -4.21 -8.79 -5.76
C PHE A 11 -3.98 -9.02 -4.27
N ILE A 12 -4.72 -9.95 -3.66
CA ILE A 12 -4.69 -10.18 -2.21
C ILE A 12 -3.28 -10.53 -1.73
N GLU A 13 -2.55 -11.32 -2.51
CA GLU A 13 -1.18 -11.75 -2.24
C GLU A 13 -0.23 -10.54 -2.11
N GLU A 14 -0.42 -9.52 -2.95
CA GLU A 14 0.36 -8.28 -2.89
C GLU A 14 0.04 -7.49 -1.61
N LEU A 15 -1.24 -7.47 -1.21
CA LEU A 15 -1.70 -6.75 -0.04
C LEU A 15 -1.26 -7.43 1.27
N GLU A 16 -1.18 -8.77 1.27
CA GLU A 16 -0.57 -9.53 2.36
C GLU A 16 0.92 -9.21 2.51
N ASP A 17 1.64 -9.05 1.39
CA ASP A 17 3.04 -8.65 1.41
C ASP A 17 3.22 -7.22 1.94
N VAL A 18 2.30 -6.30 1.64
CA VAL A 18 2.25 -4.98 2.27
C VAL A 18 2.06 -5.09 3.78
N MET A 19 1.12 -5.91 4.26
CA MET A 19 0.94 -6.12 5.71
C MET A 19 2.18 -6.70 6.38
N LYS A 20 2.85 -7.67 5.75
CA LYS A 20 4.12 -8.23 6.27
C LYS A 20 5.21 -7.16 6.34
N LEU A 21 5.31 -6.30 5.32
CA LEU A 21 6.28 -5.20 5.32
C LEU A 21 5.97 -4.20 6.43
N PHE A 22 4.71 -3.78 6.56
CA PHE A 22 4.28 -2.82 7.57
C PHE A 22 4.46 -3.35 8.99
N ASP A 23 4.10 -4.61 9.24
CA ASP A 23 4.36 -5.26 10.52
C ASP A 23 5.87 -5.36 10.81
N GLY A 24 6.69 -5.67 9.81
CA GLY A 24 8.15 -5.67 9.97
C GLY A 24 8.76 -4.31 10.33
N ILE A 25 8.17 -3.21 9.83
CA ILE A 25 8.62 -1.84 10.09
C ILE A 25 8.13 -1.36 11.46
N TRP A 26 6.83 -1.45 11.71
CA TRP A 26 6.18 -0.82 12.85
C TRP A 26 5.90 -1.76 14.03
N ARG A 27 5.91 -3.07 13.79
CA ARG A 27 5.69 -4.13 14.80
C ARG A 27 4.44 -3.88 15.63
N PHE A 28 3.29 -3.95 14.96
CA PHE A 28 2.02 -3.63 15.58
C PHE A 28 1.72 -4.60 16.73
N ASP A 29 1.11 -4.09 17.81
CA ASP A 29 0.48 -4.97 18.79
C ASP A 29 -0.67 -5.74 18.11
N PRO A 30 -1.00 -6.97 18.56
CA PRO A 30 -2.10 -7.76 18.00
C PRO A 30 -3.41 -6.94 17.90
N GLY A 31 -3.93 -6.80 16.68
CA GLY A 31 -5.17 -6.07 16.41
C GLY A 31 -5.05 -4.53 16.37
N SER A 32 -3.84 -3.97 16.47
CA SER A 32 -3.61 -2.51 16.47
C SER A 32 -3.17 -1.93 15.12
N ALA A 33 -3.02 -2.77 14.09
CA ALA A 33 -2.61 -2.31 12.77
C ALA A 33 -3.63 -1.28 12.22
N PRO A 34 -3.16 -0.12 11.71
CA PRO A 34 -4.04 0.97 11.27
C PRO A 34 -4.79 0.64 9.97
N VAL A 35 -4.34 -0.37 9.24
CA VAL A 35 -4.95 -0.89 8.01
C VAL A 35 -4.92 -2.41 8.03
N THR A 36 -5.88 -3.04 7.33
CA THR A 36 -5.94 -4.50 7.14
C THR A 36 -5.88 -4.84 5.65
N VAL A 37 -5.66 -6.12 5.32
CA VAL A 37 -5.69 -6.62 3.93
C VAL A 37 -7.02 -6.31 3.26
N GLU A 38 -8.13 -6.51 3.98
CA GLU A 38 -9.49 -6.28 3.52
C GLU A 38 -9.75 -4.79 3.29
N MET A 39 -9.27 -3.92 4.18
CA MET A 39 -9.32 -2.47 3.98
C MET A 39 -8.54 -2.05 2.73
N MET A 40 -7.32 -2.54 2.55
CA MET A 40 -6.52 -2.26 1.36
C MET A 40 -7.20 -2.78 0.08
N ARG A 41 -7.86 -3.94 0.15
CA ARG A 41 -8.62 -4.47 -0.99
C ARG A 41 -9.79 -3.57 -1.33
N ALA A 42 -10.53 -3.08 -0.34
CA ALA A 42 -11.62 -2.14 -0.53
C ALA A 42 -11.13 -0.82 -1.14
N LEU A 43 -10.01 -0.27 -0.64
CA LEU A 43 -9.40 0.95 -1.16
C LEU A 43 -8.98 0.81 -2.63
N SER A 44 -8.20 -0.23 -2.94
CA SER A 44 -7.74 -0.53 -4.30
C SER A 44 -8.92 -0.75 -5.26
N HIS A 45 -9.98 -1.44 -4.82
CA HIS A 45 -11.17 -1.65 -5.63
C HIS A 45 -11.97 -0.36 -5.88
N ALA A 46 -12.02 0.53 -4.89
CA ALA A 46 -12.75 1.80 -4.98
C ALA A 46 -11.98 2.91 -5.73
N GLY A 47 -10.81 2.60 -6.30
CA GLY A 47 -9.97 3.58 -7.01
C GLY A 47 -9.19 4.51 -6.08
N ASN A 48 -9.00 4.13 -4.82
CA ASN A 48 -8.07 4.80 -3.90
C ASN A 48 -6.65 4.26 -4.08
N TYR A 49 -5.68 4.94 -3.49
CA TYR A 49 -4.27 4.63 -3.68
C TYR A 49 -3.78 3.48 -2.80
N VAL A 50 -3.36 2.39 -3.44
CA VAL A 50 -2.60 1.30 -2.82
C VAL A 50 -1.46 0.93 -3.76
N ALA A 51 -0.23 1.29 -3.40
CA ALA A 51 0.94 1.12 -4.27
C ALA A 51 2.14 0.54 -3.53
N GLY A 52 2.94 -0.23 -4.25
CA GLY A 52 4.18 -0.83 -3.78
C GLY A 52 5.39 -0.34 -4.55
N ALA A 53 6.53 -0.24 -3.87
CA ALA A 53 7.85 0.03 -4.43
C ALA A 53 8.67 -1.26 -4.44
N TYR A 54 9.22 -1.63 -5.60
CA TYR A 54 9.93 -2.88 -5.80
C TYR A 54 11.38 -2.67 -6.23
N GLU A 55 12.29 -3.41 -5.59
CA GLU A 55 13.63 -3.66 -6.10
C GLU A 55 13.66 -5.11 -6.62
N SER A 56 13.73 -5.27 -7.95
CA SER A 56 13.46 -6.56 -8.61
C SER A 56 12.07 -7.09 -8.20
N ASP A 57 11.98 -8.30 -7.64
CA ASP A 57 10.71 -8.89 -7.18
C ASP A 57 10.43 -8.64 -5.69
N ARG A 58 11.28 -7.87 -5.01
CA ARG A 58 11.14 -7.61 -3.57
C ARG A 58 10.40 -6.30 -3.32
N LEU A 59 9.29 -6.37 -2.59
CA LEU A 59 8.61 -5.20 -2.05
C LEU A 59 9.50 -4.55 -0.97
N VAL A 60 9.89 -3.29 -1.19
CA VAL A 60 10.76 -2.50 -0.29
C VAL A 60 10.05 -1.29 0.33
N GLY A 61 8.85 -0.95 -0.15
CA GLY A 61 8.04 0.15 0.35
C GLY A 61 6.60 0.01 -0.11
N ALA A 62 5.65 0.63 0.60
CA ALA A 62 4.26 0.69 0.18
C ALA A 62 3.57 1.94 0.74
N SER A 63 2.49 2.37 0.08
CA SER A 63 1.64 3.47 0.51
C SER A 63 0.17 3.07 0.33
N VAL A 64 -0.65 3.46 1.32
CA VAL A 64 -2.08 3.23 1.36
C VAL A 64 -2.72 4.57 1.73
N ALA A 65 -3.56 5.11 0.87
CA ALA A 65 -4.18 6.42 1.08
C ALA A 65 -5.57 6.50 0.45
N PHE A 66 -6.37 7.43 0.95
CA PHE A 66 -7.63 7.80 0.31
C PHE A 66 -7.40 8.76 -0.84
N LEU A 67 -8.20 8.61 -1.89
CA LEU A 67 -8.27 9.55 -2.99
C LEU A 67 -9.05 10.78 -2.57
N GLY A 68 -8.34 11.90 -2.44
CA GLY A 68 -8.95 13.21 -2.33
C GLY A 68 -9.36 13.74 -3.71
N ALA A 69 -10.50 14.42 -3.74
CA ALA A 69 -11.07 15.07 -4.92
C ALA A 69 -11.14 16.59 -4.74
N PRO A 70 -10.98 17.38 -5.82
CA PRO A 70 -10.73 16.95 -7.19
C PRO A 70 -9.25 16.55 -7.43
N PRO A 71 -8.97 15.65 -8.38
CA PRO A 71 -7.59 15.26 -8.71
C PRO A 71 -6.70 16.46 -9.04
N GLY A 72 -5.45 16.43 -8.57
CA GLY A 72 -4.45 17.48 -8.84
C GLY A 72 -4.57 18.74 -7.95
N GLN A 73 -5.53 18.81 -7.04
CA GLN A 73 -5.62 19.88 -6.03
C GLN A 73 -5.23 19.44 -4.61
N VAL A 74 -5.07 18.13 -4.41
CA VAL A 74 -4.70 17.53 -3.12
C VAL A 74 -3.49 16.61 -3.32
N LEU A 75 -2.65 16.51 -2.29
CA LEU A 75 -1.43 15.68 -2.32
C LEU A 75 -1.72 14.17 -2.23
N HIS A 76 -2.95 13.79 -1.87
CA HIS A 76 -3.40 12.40 -1.81
C HIS A 76 -4.62 12.27 -2.70
N SER A 77 -4.38 11.74 -3.90
CA SER A 77 -5.32 11.01 -4.75
C SER A 77 -4.95 9.52 -4.56
#